data_AF-A0A847JUU6-F1
#
_entry.id   AF-A0A847JUU6-F1
#
_cell.length_a   1.000
_cell.length_b   1.000
_cell.length_c   1.000
_cell.angle_alpha   90.00
_cell.angle_beta   90.00
_cell.angle_gamma   90.00
#
_symmetry.space_group_name_H-M   'P 1'
#
loop_
_entity.id
_entity.type
_entity.pdbx_description
1 polymer ?
#
loop_
_entity_poly.entity_id
_entity_poly.type
_entity_poly.pdbx_seq_one_letter_code
_entity_poly.pdbx_strand_id
1 'polypeptide(L)'
;MSSSTRVDVAARREQLENALLSAAPYKTDASNAALPWSESYLLQAMSAAYAATHDTRYAVALLDRFDAILADRDDRRIPPRRDELTGRVAPAWGTDRYTQGRWHVWAVHTGMICLGPSELVNLLGTHPSAAIDNARIHRVLAALEAAVAHHDQEWRWGPRRDEGYYVDQGIGLLPLNQQNALGLVMLELHRATGKRPYRERAAALARFFRNRLRTEPSGAYSWSYQPGIEGNRSGFEDISHAAINVQFAVRCFEAGLVFTRGDLRRFAATYRLAVRRGEGQWSDTVGMTGGTNAHAPQALGRWLPLAKFEPTIIADVEATMPALTGGSSGAMLLGLANLVRYGPSRQMPRR
;
A
#
# COMPACT_ATOMS: atom_id res chain seq x y z
N MET A 1 -39.49 2.85 -3.24
CA MET A 1 -38.68 1.83 -3.93
C MET A 1 -37.52 2.54 -4.61
N SER A 2 -36.36 2.61 -3.96
CA SER A 2 -35.17 3.27 -4.52
C SER A 2 -34.43 2.27 -5.41
N SER A 3 -34.44 2.53 -6.72
CA SER A 3 -33.65 1.81 -7.70
C SER A 3 -32.18 2.13 -7.47
N SER A 4 -31.49 1.30 -6.70
CA SER A 4 -30.02 1.32 -6.61
C SER A 4 -29.45 1.13 -8.02
N THR A 5 -28.88 2.20 -8.58
CA THR A 5 -28.05 2.18 -9.78
C THR A 5 -26.81 1.34 -9.47
N ARG A 6 -26.92 0.03 -9.68
CA ARG A 6 -25.77 -0.89 -9.61
C ARG A 6 -24.71 -0.39 -10.58
N VAL A 7 -23.54 -0.06 -10.06
CA VAL A 7 -22.39 0.38 -10.86
C VAL A 7 -22.05 -0.68 -11.90
N ASP A 8 -21.91 -0.26 -13.16
CA ASP A 8 -21.48 -1.13 -14.24
C ASP A 8 -19.98 -1.35 -14.17
N VAL A 9 -19.58 -2.56 -13.76
CA VAL A 9 -18.19 -3.01 -13.68
C VAL A 9 -17.50 -2.89 -15.06
N ALA A 10 -18.23 -3.06 -16.18
CA ALA A 10 -17.66 -2.91 -17.51
C ALA A 10 -17.29 -1.45 -17.80
N ALA A 11 -18.20 -0.49 -17.58
CA ALA A 11 -17.92 0.92 -17.72
C ALA A 11 -16.76 1.39 -16.81
N ARG A 12 -16.69 0.86 -15.57
CA ARG A 12 -15.57 1.15 -14.65
C ARG A 12 -14.24 0.57 -15.14
N ARG A 13 -14.25 -0.60 -15.78
CA ARG A 13 -13.04 -1.18 -16.40
C ARG A 13 -12.54 -0.34 -17.56
N GLU A 14 -13.43 0.14 -18.43
CA GLU A 14 -13.06 1.01 -19.54
C GLU A 14 -12.47 2.34 -19.06
N GLN A 15 -13.08 2.96 -18.04
CA GLN A 15 -12.53 4.17 -17.40
C GLN A 15 -11.14 3.92 -16.81
N LEU A 16 -10.94 2.79 -16.12
CA LEU A 16 -9.66 2.42 -15.54
C LEU A 16 -8.60 2.20 -16.62
N GLU A 17 -8.94 1.50 -17.69
CA GLU A 17 -8.05 1.24 -18.82
C GLU A 17 -7.59 2.53 -19.46
N ASN A 18 -8.53 3.39 -19.84
CA ASN A 18 -8.24 4.68 -20.45
C ASN A 18 -7.34 5.52 -19.53
N ALA A 19 -7.62 5.58 -18.24
CA ALA A 19 -6.85 6.40 -17.31
C ALA A 19 -5.44 5.85 -17.02
N LEU A 20 -5.28 4.53 -16.86
CA LEU A 20 -3.98 3.93 -16.53
C LEU A 20 -3.06 3.84 -17.75
N LEU A 21 -3.58 3.43 -18.92
CA LEU A 21 -2.77 3.21 -20.11
C LEU A 21 -2.44 4.52 -20.86
N SER A 22 -3.20 5.59 -20.62
CA SER A 22 -2.87 6.94 -21.12
C SER A 22 -2.16 7.82 -20.09
N ALA A 23 -1.89 7.30 -18.88
CA ALA A 23 -1.20 8.07 -17.84
C ALA A 23 0.15 8.58 -18.36
N ALA A 24 0.40 9.88 -18.19
CA ALA A 24 1.63 10.50 -18.64
C ALA A 24 2.87 9.74 -18.14
N PRO A 25 3.92 9.57 -18.97
CA PRO A 25 5.13 8.88 -18.54
C PRO A 25 5.69 9.44 -17.24
N TYR A 26 6.33 8.59 -16.45
CA TYR A 26 7.03 9.03 -15.25
C TYR A 26 8.05 10.12 -15.60
N LYS A 27 8.10 11.17 -14.79
CA LYS A 27 9.07 12.25 -14.89
C LYS A 27 9.81 12.35 -13.56
N THR A 28 11.13 12.25 -13.61
CA THR A 28 11.99 12.58 -12.47
C THR A 28 11.70 13.99 -11.99
N ASP A 29 11.58 14.16 -10.67
CA ASP A 29 11.51 15.47 -10.03
C ASP A 29 12.68 15.64 -9.02
N ALA A 30 13.02 16.88 -8.67
CA ALA A 30 14.20 17.14 -7.82
C ALA A 30 14.04 16.63 -6.38
N SER A 31 12.79 16.57 -5.89
CA SER A 31 12.44 16.24 -4.51
C SER A 31 12.11 14.77 -4.30
N ASN A 32 11.70 14.04 -5.35
CA ASN A 32 11.09 12.71 -5.30
C ASN A 32 9.85 12.60 -4.41
N ALA A 33 9.23 13.70 -4.00
CA ALA A 33 8.11 13.70 -3.07
C ALA A 33 6.85 13.02 -3.63
N ALA A 34 6.68 13.04 -4.96
CA ALA A 34 5.53 12.43 -5.63
C ALA A 34 5.68 10.90 -5.82
N LEU A 35 6.89 10.36 -5.76
CA LEU A 35 7.14 8.92 -5.95
C LEU A 35 6.30 8.06 -4.97
N PRO A 36 6.40 8.24 -3.64
CA PRO A 36 5.68 7.39 -2.68
C PRO A 36 4.18 7.70 -2.56
N TRP A 37 3.71 8.88 -3.00
CA TRP A 37 2.33 9.34 -2.76
C TRP A 37 1.54 9.67 -4.03
N SER A 38 2.07 9.31 -5.19
CA SER A 38 1.39 9.41 -6.50
C SER A 38 1.78 8.25 -7.41
N GLU A 39 3.07 8.14 -7.75
CA GLU A 39 3.56 7.11 -8.67
C GLU A 39 3.38 5.69 -8.11
N SER A 40 3.64 5.51 -6.81
CA SER A 40 3.39 4.25 -6.11
C SER A 40 1.94 3.77 -6.25
N TYR A 41 0.97 4.68 -6.22
CA TYR A 41 -0.44 4.35 -6.35
C TYR A 41 -0.78 3.94 -7.79
N LEU A 42 -0.15 4.56 -8.80
CA LEU A 42 -0.28 4.12 -10.20
C LEU A 42 0.28 2.71 -10.40
N LEU A 43 1.47 2.42 -9.85
CA LEU A 43 2.05 1.08 -9.91
C LEU A 43 1.15 0.04 -9.23
N GLN A 44 0.63 0.34 -8.04
CA GLN A 44 -0.32 -0.54 -7.36
C GLN A 44 -1.63 -0.69 -8.12
N ALA A 45 -2.14 0.37 -8.75
CA ALA A 45 -3.37 0.34 -9.55
C ALA A 45 -3.21 -0.55 -10.78
N MET A 46 -2.08 -0.47 -11.49
CA MET A 46 -1.77 -1.32 -12.64
C MET A 46 -1.63 -2.79 -12.21
N SER A 47 -1.00 -3.06 -11.06
CA SER A 47 -0.90 -4.42 -10.51
C SER A 47 -2.27 -4.98 -10.12
N ALA A 48 -3.12 -4.18 -9.47
CA ALA A 48 -4.50 -4.55 -9.14
C ALA A 48 -5.37 -4.76 -10.39
N ALA A 49 -5.20 -3.93 -11.43
CA ALA A 49 -5.88 -4.10 -12.71
C ALA A 49 -5.45 -5.41 -13.39
N TYR A 50 -4.14 -5.68 -13.44
CA TYR A 50 -3.61 -6.94 -13.96
C TYR A 50 -4.15 -8.16 -13.20
N ALA A 51 -4.19 -8.11 -11.87
CA ALA A 51 -4.75 -9.18 -11.04
C ALA A 51 -6.23 -9.46 -11.35
N ALA A 52 -6.99 -8.45 -11.78
CA ALA A 52 -8.42 -8.58 -12.04
C ALA A 52 -8.78 -8.98 -13.48
N THR A 53 -7.90 -8.70 -14.45
CA THR A 53 -8.19 -8.87 -15.89
C THR A 53 -7.24 -9.81 -16.62
N HIS A 54 -6.02 -10.00 -16.07
CA HIS A 54 -4.87 -10.62 -16.74
C HIS A 54 -4.47 -9.93 -18.05
N ASP A 55 -4.92 -8.68 -18.26
CA ASP A 55 -4.54 -7.91 -19.44
C ASP A 55 -3.09 -7.45 -19.34
N THR A 56 -2.25 -8.05 -20.18
CA THR A 56 -0.81 -7.83 -20.23
C THR A 56 -0.42 -6.35 -20.41
N ARG A 57 -1.28 -5.52 -20.99
CA ARG A 57 -0.99 -4.09 -21.17
C ARG A 57 -0.72 -3.39 -19.84
N TYR A 58 -1.41 -3.77 -18.76
CA TYR A 58 -1.15 -3.23 -17.42
C TYR A 58 0.21 -3.66 -16.87
N ALA A 59 0.60 -4.92 -17.10
CA ALA A 59 1.87 -5.45 -16.65
C ALA A 59 3.04 -4.78 -17.39
N VAL A 60 2.93 -4.61 -18.71
CA VAL A 60 3.93 -3.88 -19.53
C VAL A 60 4.02 -2.42 -19.08
N ALA A 61 2.89 -1.72 -18.95
CA ALA A 61 2.87 -0.32 -18.53
C ALA A 61 3.49 -0.11 -17.13
N LEU A 62 3.22 -1.03 -16.19
CA LEU A 62 3.83 -0.99 -14.86
C LEU A 62 5.34 -1.16 -14.94
N LEU A 63 5.82 -2.17 -15.65
CA LEU A 63 7.24 -2.45 -15.75
C LEU A 63 8.00 -1.34 -16.49
N ASP A 64 7.44 -0.78 -17.56
CA ASP A 64 8.06 0.33 -18.29
C ASP A 64 8.19 1.57 -17.39
N ARG A 65 7.14 1.86 -16.62
CA ARG A 65 7.16 2.94 -15.62
C ARG A 65 8.17 2.66 -14.50
N PHE A 66 8.22 1.42 -13.99
CA PHE A 66 9.13 1.05 -12.91
C PHE A 66 10.59 1.02 -13.36
N ASP A 67 10.89 0.65 -14.60
CA ASP A 67 12.25 0.74 -15.17
C ASP A 67 12.73 2.20 -15.21
N ALA A 68 11.85 3.14 -15.57
CA ALA A 68 12.17 4.56 -15.50
C ALA A 68 12.41 5.05 -14.06
N ILE A 69 11.63 4.57 -13.09
CA ILE A 69 11.84 4.85 -11.66
C ILE A 69 13.16 4.22 -11.15
N LEU A 70 13.52 3.01 -11.61
CA LEU A 70 14.79 2.37 -11.28
C LEU A 70 16.00 3.13 -11.85
N ALA A 71 15.86 3.74 -13.03
CA ALA A 71 16.89 4.60 -13.60
C ALA A 71 17.12 5.86 -12.75
N ASP A 72 16.10 6.30 -12.01
CA ASP A 72 16.13 7.47 -11.13
C ASP A 72 16.56 7.17 -9.67
N ARG A 73 16.89 5.91 -9.38
CA ARG A 73 17.32 5.45 -8.06
C ARG A 73 18.62 6.13 -7.62
N ASP A 74 18.77 6.39 -6.33
CA ASP A 74 19.86 7.25 -5.82
C ASP A 74 21.27 6.73 -6.15
N ASP A 75 21.46 5.40 -6.19
CA ASP A 75 22.69 4.73 -6.60
C ASP A 75 22.95 4.75 -8.12
N ARG A 76 21.96 5.12 -8.94
CA ARG A 76 22.04 5.15 -10.40
C ARG A 76 22.15 6.56 -10.98
N ARG A 77 21.86 7.59 -10.18
CA ARG A 77 22.09 8.99 -10.56
C ARG A 77 23.58 9.27 -10.76
N ILE A 78 23.88 10.27 -11.58
CA ILE A 78 25.25 10.72 -11.85
C ILE A 78 25.35 12.24 -11.58
N PRO A 79 26.05 12.66 -10.50
CA PRO A 79 26.65 11.81 -9.47
C PRO A 79 25.59 11.08 -8.62
N PRO A 80 25.96 9.95 -7.96
CA PRO A 80 25.03 9.24 -7.07
C PRO A 80 24.57 10.15 -5.94
N ARG A 81 23.30 10.03 -5.54
CA ARG A 81 22.74 10.85 -4.47
C ARG A 81 22.98 10.15 -3.12
N ARG A 82 23.60 10.89 -2.21
CA ARG A 82 23.93 10.38 -0.87
C ARG A 82 22.79 10.73 0.09
N ASP A 83 22.38 9.76 0.89
CA ASP A 83 21.55 10.00 2.06
C ASP A 83 22.36 10.82 3.08
N GLU A 84 21.88 12.01 3.39
CA GLU A 84 22.56 12.98 4.25
C GLU A 84 22.43 12.64 5.74
N LEU A 85 21.52 11.76 6.15
CA LEU A 85 21.42 11.32 7.54
C LEU A 85 22.40 10.17 7.81
N THR A 86 22.43 9.19 6.91
CA THR A 86 23.24 7.97 7.08
C THR A 86 24.64 8.08 6.48
N GLY A 87 24.85 9.06 5.58
CA GLY A 87 26.08 9.23 4.82
C GLY A 87 26.29 8.16 3.73
N ARG A 88 25.28 7.35 3.38
CA ARG A 88 25.40 6.23 2.42
C ARG A 88 24.71 6.56 1.10
N VAL A 89 25.14 5.92 0.02
CA VAL A 89 24.37 5.87 -1.23
C VAL A 89 23.48 4.63 -1.15
N ALA A 90 22.18 4.82 -1.33
CA ALA A 90 21.20 3.75 -1.18
C ALA A 90 20.74 3.21 -2.53
N PRO A 91 20.54 1.89 -2.69
CA PRO A 91 19.81 1.32 -3.81
C PRO A 91 18.28 1.53 -3.66
N ALA A 92 17.87 2.76 -3.36
CA ALA A 92 16.49 3.18 -3.06
C ALA A 92 16.30 4.67 -3.45
N TRP A 93 15.18 5.28 -3.06
CA TRP A 93 14.81 6.64 -3.44
C TRP A 93 14.65 7.52 -2.21
N GLY A 94 15.52 8.51 -2.05
CA GLY A 94 15.39 9.52 -1.02
C GLY A 94 14.46 10.65 -1.40
N THR A 95 14.22 11.54 -0.44
CA THR A 95 13.57 12.85 -0.61
C THR A 95 14.10 13.81 0.46
N ASP A 96 14.05 15.11 0.18
CA ASP A 96 14.39 16.19 1.12
C ASP A 96 13.15 16.80 1.82
N ARG A 97 11.95 16.41 1.38
CA ARG A 97 10.68 17.03 1.80
C ARG A 97 10.35 16.85 3.28
N TYR A 98 10.73 15.72 3.87
CA TYR A 98 10.32 15.33 5.23
C TYR A 98 11.45 15.45 6.25
N THR A 99 12.59 16.00 5.84
CA THR A 99 13.87 15.99 6.56
C THR A 99 14.49 17.38 6.56
N GLN A 100 13.66 18.43 6.59
CA GLN A 100 14.09 19.83 6.64
C GLN A 100 15.10 20.18 5.53
N GLY A 101 14.91 19.65 4.32
CA GLY A 101 15.78 19.91 3.17
C GLY A 101 16.96 18.94 3.02
N ARG A 102 17.22 18.06 3.99
CA ARG A 102 18.29 17.04 3.88
C ARG A 102 17.80 15.82 3.14
N TRP A 103 18.51 15.35 2.12
CA TRP A 103 18.13 14.15 1.39
C TRP A 103 18.17 12.91 2.28
N HIS A 104 17.07 12.15 2.34
CA HIS A 104 16.99 10.96 3.16
C HIS A 104 16.09 9.88 2.56
N VAL A 105 16.50 8.62 2.71
CA VAL A 105 15.83 7.43 2.19
C VAL A 105 14.93 6.83 3.26
N TRP A 106 13.63 6.96 3.06
CA TRP A 106 12.62 6.52 4.04
C TRP A 106 12.13 5.10 3.76
N ALA A 107 12.08 4.26 4.79
CA ALA A 107 11.55 2.89 4.70
C ALA A 107 10.13 2.83 4.12
N VAL A 108 9.28 3.80 4.46
CA VAL A 108 7.92 3.90 3.92
C VAL A 108 7.91 4.17 2.41
N HIS A 109 8.85 4.96 1.90
CA HIS A 109 8.90 5.26 0.47
C HIS A 109 9.32 4.03 -0.32
N THR A 110 10.33 3.30 0.15
CA THR A 110 10.70 1.99 -0.40
C THR A 110 9.49 1.05 -0.37
N GLY A 111 8.79 0.95 0.76
CA GLY A 111 7.57 0.13 0.90
C GLY A 111 6.49 0.49 -0.13
N MET A 112 6.17 1.77 -0.27
CA MET A 112 5.13 2.24 -1.19
C MET A 112 5.51 2.04 -2.66
N ILE A 113 6.73 2.42 -3.05
CA ILE A 113 7.22 2.34 -4.44
C ILE A 113 7.33 0.86 -4.89
N CYS A 114 7.82 -0.02 -4.02
CA CYS A 114 8.10 -1.40 -4.36
C CYS A 114 6.87 -2.32 -4.32
N LEU A 115 5.75 -1.93 -3.68
CA LEU A 115 4.60 -2.82 -3.47
C LEU A 115 3.95 -3.29 -4.78
N GLY A 116 3.61 -2.36 -5.69
CA GLY A 116 2.99 -2.69 -6.98
C GLY A 116 3.83 -3.64 -7.84
N PRO A 117 5.13 -3.34 -8.07
CA PRO A 117 6.03 -4.24 -8.79
C PRO A 117 6.23 -5.61 -8.12
N SER A 118 6.32 -5.65 -6.78
CA SER A 118 6.47 -6.93 -6.05
C SER A 118 5.24 -7.82 -6.20
N GLU A 119 4.04 -7.24 -6.14
CA GLU A 119 2.80 -7.96 -6.46
C GLU A 119 2.79 -8.46 -7.91
N LEU A 120 3.24 -7.63 -8.86
CA LEU A 120 3.24 -8.02 -10.27
C LEU A 120 4.16 -9.21 -10.54
N VAL A 121 5.38 -9.22 -9.96
CA VAL A 121 6.31 -10.36 -10.06
C VAL A 121 5.61 -11.66 -9.63
N ASN A 122 4.90 -11.59 -8.51
CA ASN A 122 4.14 -12.70 -7.96
C ASN A 122 2.93 -13.12 -8.81
N LEU A 123 2.24 -12.15 -9.44
CA LEU A 123 1.12 -12.41 -10.35
C LEU A 123 1.58 -13.05 -11.66
N LEU A 124 2.72 -12.60 -12.22
CA LEU A 124 3.31 -13.16 -13.42
C LEU A 124 3.78 -14.61 -13.23
N GLY A 125 4.16 -14.99 -12.01
CA GLY A 125 4.46 -16.39 -11.66
C GLY A 125 3.23 -17.31 -11.73
N THR A 126 2.03 -16.78 -11.50
CA THR A 126 0.76 -17.55 -11.56
C THR A 126 0.01 -17.38 -12.86
N HIS A 127 0.17 -16.23 -13.51
CA HIS A 127 -0.46 -15.84 -14.76
C HIS A 127 0.63 -15.26 -15.66
N PRO A 128 1.39 -16.09 -16.39
CA PRO A 128 2.49 -15.60 -17.20
C PRO A 128 1.99 -14.80 -18.41
N SER A 129 2.86 -13.92 -18.93
CA SER A 129 2.62 -13.19 -20.17
C SER A 129 3.78 -13.39 -21.14
N ALA A 130 3.47 -13.74 -22.38
CA ALA A 130 4.48 -13.88 -23.44
C ALA A 130 5.18 -12.56 -23.79
N ALA A 131 4.61 -11.41 -23.43
CA ALA A 131 5.21 -10.10 -23.67
C ALA A 131 6.29 -9.72 -22.63
N ILE A 132 6.43 -10.49 -21.56
CA ILE A 132 7.32 -10.18 -20.45
C ILE A 132 8.29 -11.34 -20.26
N ASP A 133 9.56 -11.10 -20.57
CA ASP A 133 10.59 -12.11 -20.41
C ASP A 133 11.01 -12.30 -18.94
N ASN A 134 11.46 -13.51 -18.61
CA ASN A 134 11.92 -13.87 -17.27
C ASN A 134 13.16 -13.08 -16.83
N ALA A 135 14.00 -12.62 -17.75
CA ALA A 135 15.19 -11.85 -17.39
C ALA A 135 14.80 -10.47 -16.85
N ARG A 136 13.76 -9.84 -17.39
CA ARG A 136 13.17 -8.60 -16.87
C ARG A 136 12.60 -8.80 -15.49
N ILE A 137 11.85 -9.89 -15.27
CA ILE A 137 11.31 -10.25 -13.95
C ILE A 137 12.45 -10.43 -12.93
N HIS A 138 13.51 -11.15 -13.28
CA HIS A 138 14.67 -11.33 -12.40
C HIS A 138 15.40 -10.03 -12.08
N ARG A 139 15.58 -9.13 -13.06
CA ARG A 139 16.18 -7.80 -12.83
C ARG A 139 15.34 -6.96 -11.86
N VAL A 140 14.02 -6.93 -12.07
CA VAL A 140 13.08 -6.22 -11.19
C VAL A 140 13.12 -6.80 -9.79
N LEU A 141 13.04 -8.14 -9.65
CA LEU A 141 13.12 -8.80 -8.36
C LEU A 141 14.42 -8.49 -7.61
N ALA A 142 15.57 -8.56 -8.28
CA ALA A 142 16.86 -8.21 -7.68
C ALA A 142 16.90 -6.74 -7.23
N ALA A 143 16.31 -5.83 -7.99
CA ALA A 143 16.23 -4.42 -7.61
C ALA A 143 15.32 -4.19 -6.38
N LEU A 144 14.19 -4.91 -6.29
CA LEU A 144 13.29 -4.88 -5.14
C LEU A 144 13.97 -5.43 -3.88
N GLU A 145 14.69 -6.55 -3.99
CA GLU A 145 15.46 -7.12 -2.88
C GLU A 145 16.54 -6.16 -2.39
N ALA A 146 17.26 -5.50 -3.29
CA ALA A 146 18.30 -4.52 -2.95
C ALA A 146 17.72 -3.29 -2.22
N ALA A 147 16.58 -2.76 -2.69
CA ALA A 147 15.93 -1.63 -2.07
C ALA A 147 15.45 -1.95 -0.64
N VAL A 148 14.82 -3.12 -0.43
CA VAL A 148 14.40 -3.56 0.91
C VAL A 148 15.61 -3.81 1.81
N ALA A 149 16.68 -4.42 1.30
CA ALA A 149 17.88 -4.74 2.06
C ALA A 149 18.64 -3.49 2.56
N HIS A 150 18.44 -2.33 1.92
CA HIS A 150 19.01 -1.07 2.41
C HIS A 150 18.59 -0.78 3.86
N HIS A 151 17.35 -1.13 4.21
CA HIS A 151 16.78 -0.86 5.53
C HIS A 151 17.19 -1.88 6.61
N ASP A 152 18.01 -2.89 6.30
CA ASP A 152 18.41 -3.92 7.27
C ASP A 152 19.09 -3.36 8.52
N GLN A 153 19.82 -2.25 8.36
CA GLN A 153 20.50 -1.52 9.43
C GLN A 153 19.53 -0.86 10.45
N GLU A 154 18.29 -0.60 10.04
CA GLU A 154 17.25 0.05 10.84
C GLU A 154 16.43 -0.98 11.65
N TRP A 155 16.55 -2.27 11.32
CA TRP A 155 15.79 -3.35 11.97
C TRP A 155 16.23 -3.59 13.41
N ARG A 156 15.26 -3.76 14.30
CA ARG A 156 15.45 -4.17 15.69
C ARG A 156 14.52 -5.32 16.04
N TRP A 157 15.04 -6.35 16.70
CA TRP A 157 14.23 -7.41 17.31
C TRP A 157 13.69 -6.97 18.67
N GLY A 158 12.57 -7.55 19.08
CA GLY A 158 11.86 -7.16 20.30
C GLY A 158 10.80 -6.10 20.02
N PRO A 159 10.31 -5.38 21.04
CA PRO A 159 10.71 -5.49 22.45
C PRO A 159 10.18 -6.75 23.14
N ARG A 160 9.05 -7.31 22.68
CA ARG A 160 8.59 -8.63 23.15
C ARG A 160 9.18 -9.74 22.30
N ARG A 161 9.12 -10.97 22.82
CA ARG A 161 9.52 -12.17 22.09
C ARG A 161 8.85 -12.22 20.71
N ASP A 162 9.65 -12.45 19.69
CA ASP A 162 9.27 -12.56 18.28
C ASP A 162 8.61 -11.29 17.69
N GLU A 163 8.64 -10.14 18.36
CA GLU A 163 8.35 -8.84 17.76
C GLU A 163 9.60 -8.30 17.03
N GLY A 164 9.38 -7.34 16.13
CA GLY A 164 10.43 -6.55 15.52
C GLY A 164 9.89 -5.23 14.99
N TYR A 165 10.76 -4.24 14.86
CA TYR A 165 10.42 -2.88 14.47
C TYR A 165 11.58 -2.19 13.77
N TYR A 166 11.30 -1.05 13.15
CA TYR A 166 12.30 -0.22 12.48
C TYR A 166 12.60 1.04 13.27
N VAL A 167 13.88 1.43 13.30
CA VAL A 167 14.36 2.69 13.86
C VAL A 167 15.10 3.46 12.78
N ASP A 168 14.57 4.62 12.43
CA ASP A 168 15.19 5.59 11.54
C ASP A 168 16.15 6.53 12.30
N GLN A 169 17.17 7.03 11.60
CA GLN A 169 18.14 7.96 12.17
C GLN A 169 17.59 9.37 12.40
N GLY A 170 16.62 9.82 11.60
CA GLY A 170 16.03 11.14 11.70
C GLY A 170 14.92 11.23 12.74
N ILE A 171 14.06 10.22 12.82
CA ILE A 171 12.86 10.26 13.67
C ILE A 171 12.81 9.19 14.77
N GLY A 172 13.78 8.29 14.84
CA GLY A 172 13.79 7.18 15.79
C GLY A 172 12.81 6.08 15.39
N LEU A 173 12.06 5.54 16.35
CA LEU A 173 11.09 4.47 16.08
C LEU A 173 10.15 4.87 14.93
N LEU A 174 10.00 4.01 13.92
CA LEU A 174 9.13 4.33 12.79
C LEU A 174 7.64 4.25 13.16
N PRO A 175 6.79 5.15 12.60
CA PRO A 175 5.34 5.04 12.66
C PRO A 175 4.83 3.71 12.08
N LEU A 176 3.67 3.24 12.56
CA LEU A 176 3.16 1.91 12.22
C LEU A 176 2.98 1.70 10.71
N ASN A 177 2.37 2.65 10.00
CA ASN A 177 2.22 2.59 8.55
C ASN A 177 3.54 2.55 7.81
N GLN A 178 4.56 3.23 8.32
CA GLN A 178 5.84 3.31 7.63
C GLN A 178 6.54 1.96 7.59
N GLN A 179 6.63 1.30 8.75
CA GLN A 179 7.18 -0.05 8.85
C GLN A 179 6.27 -1.11 8.20
N ASN A 180 4.95 -0.98 8.31
CA ASN A 180 4.01 -1.93 7.72
C ASN A 180 3.99 -1.84 6.18
N ALA A 181 4.26 -0.67 5.59
CA ALA A 181 4.46 -0.54 4.14
C ALA A 181 5.65 -1.40 3.65
N LEU A 182 6.77 -1.39 4.39
CA LEU A 182 7.90 -2.25 4.07
C LEU A 182 7.58 -3.74 4.33
N GLY A 183 6.82 -4.02 5.39
CA GLY A 183 6.31 -5.36 5.70
C GLY A 183 5.46 -5.97 4.58
N LEU A 184 4.62 -5.16 3.91
CA LEU A 184 3.86 -5.59 2.73
C LEU A 184 4.79 -6.10 1.61
N VAL A 185 5.86 -5.35 1.30
CA VAL A 185 6.85 -5.74 0.29
C VAL A 185 7.57 -7.03 0.70
N MET A 186 7.91 -7.19 1.97
CA MET A 186 8.52 -8.44 2.47
C MET A 186 7.62 -9.65 2.29
N LEU A 187 6.30 -9.53 2.48
CA LEU A 187 5.37 -10.63 2.20
C LEU A 187 5.43 -11.04 0.72
N GLU A 188 5.46 -10.05 -0.18
CA GLU A 188 5.57 -10.31 -1.61
C GLU A 188 6.93 -10.92 -1.99
N LEU A 189 8.03 -10.40 -1.45
CA LEU A 189 9.37 -10.96 -1.68
C LEU A 189 9.50 -12.39 -1.14
N HIS A 190 8.90 -12.68 0.01
CA HIS A 190 8.85 -14.06 0.52
C HIS A 190 8.13 -14.98 -0.46
N ARG A 191 6.96 -14.56 -0.97
CA ARG A 191 6.19 -15.35 -1.93
C ARG A 191 6.94 -15.58 -3.24
N ALA A 192 7.68 -14.57 -3.73
CA ALA A 192 8.44 -14.66 -4.98
C ALA A 192 9.71 -15.52 -4.85
N THR A 193 10.36 -15.53 -3.68
CA THR A 193 11.71 -16.11 -3.52
C THR A 193 11.79 -17.31 -2.59
N GLY A 194 10.76 -17.53 -1.76
CA GLY A 194 10.79 -18.50 -0.67
C GLY A 194 11.74 -18.14 0.50
N LYS A 195 12.46 -17.00 0.44
CA LYS A 195 13.44 -16.61 1.47
C LYS A 195 12.72 -16.37 2.82
N ARG A 196 13.10 -17.16 3.84
CA ARG A 196 12.49 -17.13 5.18
C ARG A 196 12.64 -15.79 5.91
N PRO A 197 13.78 -15.06 5.83
CA PRO A 197 13.95 -13.81 6.56
C PRO A 197 12.85 -12.77 6.28
N TYR A 198 12.36 -12.70 5.04
CA TYR A 198 11.26 -11.80 4.70
C TYR A 198 9.95 -12.16 5.44
N ARG A 199 9.58 -13.45 5.47
CA ARG A 199 8.40 -13.92 6.21
C ARG A 199 8.55 -13.68 7.71
N GLU A 200 9.73 -13.94 8.25
CA GLU A 200 10.02 -13.79 9.68
C GLU A 200 9.92 -12.32 10.11
N ARG A 201 10.52 -11.39 9.36
CA ARG A 201 10.41 -9.96 9.64
C ARG A 201 9.00 -9.42 9.45
N ALA A 202 8.28 -9.85 8.39
CA ALA A 202 6.88 -9.47 8.22
C ALA A 202 6.01 -10.00 9.37
N ALA A 203 6.21 -11.24 9.83
CA ALA A 203 5.51 -11.78 10.99
C ALA A 203 5.85 -11.00 12.27
N ALA A 204 7.12 -10.61 12.46
CA ALA A 204 7.57 -9.85 13.61
C ALA A 204 6.97 -8.43 13.65
N LEU A 205 6.90 -7.74 12.50
CA LEU A 205 6.17 -6.49 12.33
C LEU A 205 4.67 -6.65 12.62
N ALA A 206 4.06 -7.73 12.12
CA ALA A 206 2.64 -8.01 12.36
C ALA A 206 2.35 -8.21 13.85
N ARG A 207 3.23 -8.90 14.60
CA ARG A 207 3.10 -9.04 16.06
C ARG A 207 3.29 -7.69 16.75
N PHE A 208 4.29 -6.92 16.34
CA PHE A 208 4.53 -5.58 16.87
C PHE A 208 3.30 -4.69 16.68
N PHE A 209 2.73 -4.67 15.48
CA PHE A 209 1.52 -3.91 15.18
C PHE A 209 0.32 -4.42 15.98
N ARG A 210 0.04 -5.72 15.96
CA ARG A 210 -1.12 -6.30 16.68
C ARG A 210 -1.10 -6.00 18.18
N ASN A 211 0.08 -6.06 18.80
CA ASN A 211 0.26 -5.78 20.22
C ASN A 211 0.20 -4.27 20.56
N ARG A 212 0.00 -3.41 19.55
CA ARG A 212 -0.20 -1.96 19.66
C ARG A 212 -1.57 -1.49 19.15
N LEU A 213 -2.49 -2.42 18.93
CA LEU A 213 -3.90 -2.13 18.69
C LEU A 213 -4.61 -1.92 20.03
N ARG A 214 -5.49 -0.92 20.10
CA ARG A 214 -6.48 -0.77 21.17
C ARG A 214 -7.78 -1.40 20.73
N THR A 215 -8.42 -2.14 21.62
CA THR A 215 -9.79 -2.60 21.42
C THR A 215 -10.73 -1.64 22.14
N GLU A 216 -11.53 -0.91 21.38
CA GLU A 216 -12.53 -0.01 21.94
C GLU A 216 -13.71 -0.78 22.55
N PRO A 217 -14.50 -0.19 23.46
CA PRO A 217 -15.70 -0.85 24.03
C PRO A 217 -16.70 -1.34 22.97
N SER A 218 -16.75 -0.67 21.80
CA SER A 218 -17.56 -1.07 20.65
C SER A 218 -17.04 -2.32 19.91
N GLY A 219 -15.87 -2.82 20.29
CA GLY A 219 -15.16 -3.92 19.65
C GLY A 219 -14.29 -3.52 18.46
N ALA A 220 -14.37 -2.27 17.99
CA ALA A 220 -13.52 -1.72 16.94
C ALA A 220 -12.05 -1.63 17.39
N TYR A 221 -11.13 -1.69 16.42
CA TYR A 221 -9.74 -1.32 16.69
C TYR A 221 -9.49 0.17 16.51
N SER A 222 -8.60 0.71 17.33
CA SER A 222 -7.96 2.01 17.11
C SER A 222 -6.47 1.90 17.39
N TRP A 223 -5.67 2.78 16.81
CA TRP A 223 -4.22 2.81 17.05
C TRP A 223 -3.65 4.20 16.77
N SER A 224 -2.48 4.48 17.35
CA SER A 224 -1.74 5.73 17.15
C SER A 224 -0.86 5.64 15.90
N TYR A 225 -0.64 6.77 15.22
CA TYR A 225 0.33 6.88 14.13
C TYR A 225 1.73 6.44 14.59
N GLN A 226 2.22 7.08 15.66
CA GLN A 226 3.47 6.74 16.31
C GLN A 226 3.24 5.65 17.36
N PRO A 227 3.91 4.49 17.29
CA PRO A 227 3.81 3.47 18.33
C PRO A 227 4.63 3.83 19.58
N GLY A 228 4.29 3.23 20.71
CA GLY A 228 5.22 3.10 21.82
C GLY A 228 6.12 1.88 21.61
N ILE A 229 7.34 1.91 22.14
CA ILE A 229 8.15 0.68 22.23
C ILE A 229 7.38 -0.29 23.13
N GLU A 230 7.04 0.09 24.35
CA GLU A 230 6.27 -0.78 25.26
C GLU A 230 4.79 -0.37 25.33
N GLY A 231 4.05 -0.60 24.25
CA GLY A 231 2.59 -0.43 24.21
C GLY A 231 2.10 0.78 23.41
N ASN A 232 0.91 1.25 23.76
CA ASN A 232 0.16 2.22 22.97
C ASN A 232 0.52 3.65 23.33
N ARG A 233 0.54 4.55 22.34
CA ARG A 233 0.58 6.00 22.54
C ARG A 233 -0.81 6.62 22.35
N SER A 234 -0.97 7.83 22.85
CA SER A 234 -2.16 8.65 22.56
C SER A 234 -2.23 9.05 21.09
N GLY A 235 -3.40 9.56 20.68
CA GLY A 235 -3.66 9.95 19.30
C GLY A 235 -4.07 8.79 18.40
N PHE A 236 -4.48 9.15 17.19
CA PHE A 236 -5.03 8.24 16.20
C PHE A 236 -4.40 8.47 14.84
N GLU A 237 -4.19 7.39 14.11
CA GLU A 237 -3.70 7.49 12.73
C GLU A 237 -4.79 8.01 11.78
N ASP A 238 -4.41 8.82 10.81
CA ASP A 238 -5.33 9.27 9.77
C ASP A 238 -5.78 8.10 8.89
N ILE A 239 -7.00 8.21 8.32
CA ILE A 239 -7.61 7.10 7.58
C ILE A 239 -6.86 6.74 6.29
N SER A 240 -6.04 7.65 5.75
CA SER A 240 -5.25 7.43 4.55
C SER A 240 -4.07 6.53 4.85
N HIS A 241 -3.28 6.83 5.89
CA HIS A 241 -2.17 5.97 6.30
C HIS A 241 -2.66 4.69 6.98
N ALA A 242 -3.75 4.76 7.73
CA ALA A 242 -4.37 3.61 8.36
C ALA A 242 -4.74 2.49 7.36
N ALA A 243 -5.08 2.86 6.12
CA ALA A 243 -5.36 1.89 5.05
C ALA A 243 -4.16 0.98 4.76
N ILE A 244 -2.92 1.47 4.91
CA ILE A 244 -1.69 0.67 4.73
C ILE A 244 -1.61 -0.42 5.80
N ASN A 245 -1.89 -0.06 7.06
CA ASN A 245 -1.89 -1.02 8.16
C ASN A 245 -2.97 -2.08 8.00
N VAL A 246 -4.15 -1.67 7.53
CA VAL A 246 -5.26 -2.57 7.24
C VAL A 246 -4.89 -3.54 6.11
N GLN A 247 -4.31 -3.04 5.02
CA GLN A 247 -3.83 -3.87 3.92
C GLN A 247 -2.78 -4.88 4.42
N PHE A 248 -1.85 -4.43 5.26
CA PHE A 248 -0.85 -5.30 5.88
C PHE A 248 -1.47 -6.39 6.77
N ALA A 249 -2.44 -6.04 7.63
CA ALA A 249 -3.14 -6.99 8.48
C ALA A 249 -3.92 -8.03 7.66
N VAL A 250 -4.61 -7.60 6.59
CA VAL A 250 -5.33 -8.49 5.68
C VAL A 250 -4.37 -9.46 5.00
N ARG A 251 -3.24 -8.99 4.46
CA ARG A 251 -2.25 -9.87 3.80
C ARG A 251 -1.55 -10.82 4.76
N CYS A 252 -1.26 -10.35 5.98
CA CYS A 252 -0.74 -11.23 7.02
C CYS A 252 -1.74 -12.35 7.36
N PHE A 253 -3.02 -12.02 7.54
CA PHE A 253 -4.07 -13.03 7.75
C PHE A 253 -4.14 -14.03 6.58
N GLU A 254 -4.11 -13.55 5.33
CA GLU A 254 -4.13 -14.40 4.14
C GLU A 254 -2.89 -15.30 4.02
N ALA A 255 -1.74 -14.84 4.50
CA ALA A 255 -0.51 -15.62 4.59
C ALA A 255 -0.45 -16.53 5.84
N GLY A 256 -1.51 -16.60 6.65
CA GLY A 256 -1.56 -17.38 7.88
C GLY A 256 -0.63 -16.83 8.99
N LEU A 257 -0.41 -15.52 9.01
CA LEU A 257 0.48 -14.83 9.95
C LEU A 257 -0.32 -13.95 10.91
N VAL A 258 -0.18 -14.22 12.20
CA VAL A 258 -0.49 -13.35 13.37
C VAL A 258 -1.96 -12.93 13.51
N PHE A 259 -2.52 -12.27 12.51
CA PHE A 259 -3.90 -11.81 12.50
C PHE A 259 -4.85 -12.97 12.21
N THR A 260 -6.04 -12.88 12.79
CA THR A 260 -7.11 -13.87 12.74
C THR A 260 -8.35 -13.28 12.08
N ARG A 261 -9.33 -14.13 11.79
CA ARG A 261 -10.66 -13.68 11.35
C ARG A 261 -11.32 -12.74 12.36
N GLY A 262 -11.07 -12.94 13.66
CA GLY A 262 -11.53 -12.06 14.72
C GLY A 262 -10.91 -10.67 14.62
N ASP A 263 -9.60 -10.58 14.39
CA ASP A 263 -8.91 -9.30 14.23
C ASP A 263 -9.44 -8.54 12.99
N LEU A 264 -9.65 -9.22 11.85
CA LEU A 264 -10.20 -8.57 10.65
C LEU A 264 -11.65 -8.08 10.82
N ARG A 265 -12.47 -8.76 11.63
CA ARG A 265 -13.80 -8.25 12.02
C ARG A 265 -13.70 -6.98 12.87
N ARG A 266 -12.65 -6.83 13.69
CA ARG A 266 -12.43 -5.62 14.49
C ARG A 266 -11.95 -4.44 13.63
N PHE A 267 -11.09 -4.69 12.64
CA PHE A 267 -10.74 -3.68 11.63
C PHE A 267 -11.95 -3.27 10.77
N ALA A 268 -12.80 -4.22 10.39
CA ALA A 268 -14.07 -3.93 9.75
C ALA A 268 -14.99 -3.05 10.63
N ALA A 269 -15.07 -3.35 11.93
CA ALA A 269 -15.78 -2.52 12.88
C ALA A 269 -15.16 -1.11 13.02
N THR A 270 -13.83 -0.96 12.92
CA THR A 270 -13.17 0.36 12.83
C THR A 270 -13.70 1.16 11.65
N TYR A 271 -13.76 0.55 10.46
CA TYR A 271 -14.29 1.24 9.29
C TYR A 271 -15.75 1.67 9.53
N ARG A 272 -16.60 0.73 9.94
CA ARG A 272 -18.05 0.98 10.12
C ARG A 272 -18.37 1.99 11.21
N LEU A 273 -17.65 1.96 12.34
CA LEU A 273 -18.03 2.68 13.55
C LEU A 273 -17.20 3.95 13.81
N ALA A 274 -15.96 4.01 13.31
CA ALA A 274 -15.07 5.16 13.51
C ALA A 274 -14.84 5.93 12.21
N VAL A 275 -14.54 5.24 11.10
CA VAL A 275 -14.24 5.91 9.82
C VAL A 275 -15.51 6.45 9.18
N ARG A 276 -16.55 5.62 9.02
CA ARG A 276 -17.83 6.01 8.43
C ARG A 276 -18.69 6.74 9.47
N ARG A 277 -18.93 8.03 9.27
CA ARG A 277 -19.76 8.87 10.16
C ARG A 277 -21.19 9.03 9.68
N GLY A 278 -21.40 8.86 8.39
CA GLY A 278 -22.70 8.96 7.73
C GLY A 278 -22.52 8.77 6.22
N GLU A 279 -23.61 8.87 5.48
CA GLU A 279 -23.53 8.91 4.02
C GLU A 279 -22.77 10.17 3.60
N GLY A 280 -21.73 9.99 2.78
CA GLY A 280 -20.93 11.13 2.32
C GLY A 280 -20.03 11.75 3.39
N GLN A 281 -19.85 11.12 4.57
CA GLN A 281 -19.08 11.70 5.68
C GLN A 281 -18.14 10.69 6.33
N TRP A 282 -16.86 11.06 6.40
CA TRP A 282 -15.79 10.21 6.90
C TRP A 282 -14.92 10.94 7.91
N SER A 283 -14.44 10.21 8.90
CA SER A 283 -13.55 10.74 9.93
C SER A 283 -12.14 10.97 9.38
N ASP A 284 -11.42 11.95 9.92
CA ASP A 284 -9.99 12.14 9.65
C ASP A 284 -9.13 10.98 10.09
N THR A 285 -9.48 10.35 11.21
CA THR A 285 -8.67 9.32 11.86
C THR A 285 -9.45 8.05 12.14
N VAL A 286 -8.74 6.97 12.46
CA VAL A 286 -9.34 5.73 12.99
C VAL A 286 -9.77 5.83 14.45
N GLY A 287 -9.62 7.02 15.05
CA GLY A 287 -10.21 7.34 16.34
C GLY A 287 -11.67 7.72 16.20
N MET A 288 -12.47 7.37 17.21
CA MET A 288 -13.85 7.86 17.32
C MET A 288 -13.93 9.38 17.55
N THR A 289 -12.79 10.06 17.68
CA THR A 289 -12.61 11.51 17.82
C THR A 289 -11.94 12.10 16.58
N GLY A 290 -12.37 13.28 16.12
CA GLY A 290 -11.73 14.01 15.01
C GLY A 290 -12.75 14.74 14.13
N GLY A 291 -12.25 15.53 13.18
CA GLY A 291 -13.06 16.21 12.18
C GLY A 291 -13.50 15.29 11.03
N THR A 292 -14.23 15.88 10.09
CA THR A 292 -14.57 15.24 8.82
C THR A 292 -13.47 15.45 7.79
N ASN A 293 -13.11 14.39 7.08
CA ASN A 293 -12.03 14.39 6.12
C ASN A 293 -12.53 14.68 4.70
N ALA A 294 -12.28 15.89 4.21
CA ALA A 294 -12.63 16.27 2.84
C ALA A 294 -11.87 15.48 1.75
N HIS A 295 -10.73 14.88 2.10
CA HIS A 295 -9.91 14.05 1.20
C HIS A 295 -10.16 12.54 1.38
N ALA A 296 -11.09 12.14 2.24
CA ALA A 296 -11.46 10.74 2.45
C ALA A 296 -11.71 9.95 1.16
N PRO A 297 -12.38 10.49 0.11
CA PRO A 297 -12.60 9.76 -1.14
C PRO A 297 -11.34 9.11 -1.74
N GLN A 298 -10.17 9.74 -1.57
CA GLN A 298 -8.89 9.22 -2.08
C GLN A 298 -8.33 8.08 -1.22
N ALA A 299 -8.81 7.92 0.01
CA ALA A 299 -8.38 6.89 0.95
C ALA A 299 -9.29 5.65 0.90
N LEU A 300 -10.60 5.80 0.71
CA LEU A 300 -11.58 4.72 0.89
C LEU A 300 -11.31 3.50 0.00
N GLY A 301 -10.91 3.73 -1.26
CA GLY A 301 -10.61 2.64 -2.17
C GLY A 301 -9.45 1.73 -1.71
N ARG A 302 -8.61 2.18 -0.78
CA ARG A 302 -7.55 1.37 -0.16
C ARG A 302 -8.03 0.54 1.04
N TRP A 303 -9.25 0.79 1.53
CA TRP A 303 -9.90 -0.03 2.57
C TRP A 303 -10.63 -1.25 2.00
N LEU A 304 -10.82 -1.33 0.68
CA LEU A 304 -11.51 -2.43 -0.02
C LEU A 304 -11.01 -3.86 0.27
N PRO A 305 -9.73 -4.11 0.63
CA PRO A 305 -9.32 -5.45 1.09
C PRO A 305 -10.13 -5.99 2.28
N LEU A 306 -10.79 -5.12 3.07
CA LEU A 306 -11.70 -5.52 4.15
C LEU A 306 -13.13 -5.80 3.70
N ALA A 307 -13.49 -5.58 2.44
CA ALA A 307 -14.88 -5.68 1.97
C ALA A 307 -15.52 -7.06 2.21
N LYS A 308 -14.72 -8.12 2.29
CA LYS A 308 -15.17 -9.47 2.67
C LYS A 308 -15.72 -9.58 4.11
N PHE A 309 -15.40 -8.62 4.97
CA PHE A 309 -15.88 -8.50 6.35
C PHE A 309 -16.83 -7.32 6.56
N GLU A 310 -16.68 -6.25 5.77
CA GLU A 310 -17.55 -5.09 5.80
C GLU A 310 -17.93 -4.68 4.36
N PRO A 311 -18.99 -5.29 3.79
CA PRO A 311 -19.40 -5.05 2.41
C PRO A 311 -19.81 -3.60 2.12
N THR A 312 -20.17 -2.82 3.15
CA THR A 312 -20.56 -1.40 2.97
C THR A 312 -19.42 -0.55 2.39
N ILE A 313 -18.16 -0.95 2.56
CA ILE A 313 -17.00 -0.28 1.96
C ILE A 313 -17.16 -0.18 0.44
N ILE A 314 -17.69 -1.20 -0.23
CA ILE A 314 -17.88 -1.19 -1.68
C ILE A 314 -18.84 -0.07 -2.08
N ALA A 315 -20.01 0.00 -1.42
CA ALA A 315 -21.01 1.02 -1.70
C ALA A 315 -20.50 2.44 -1.39
N ASP A 316 -19.76 2.62 -0.30
CA ASP A 316 -19.16 3.91 0.04
C ASP A 316 -18.11 4.33 -1.00
N VAL A 317 -17.23 3.41 -1.44
CA VAL A 317 -16.26 3.70 -2.49
C VAL A 317 -16.98 4.03 -3.80
N GLU A 318 -17.97 3.25 -4.21
CA GLU A 318 -18.77 3.52 -5.41
C GLU A 318 -19.42 4.90 -5.40
N ALA A 319 -19.99 5.30 -4.26
CA ALA A 319 -20.63 6.60 -4.08
C ALA A 319 -19.63 7.77 -4.13
N THR A 320 -18.38 7.54 -3.70
CA THR A 320 -17.32 8.56 -3.71
C THR A 320 -16.52 8.64 -5.00
N MET A 321 -16.67 7.66 -5.91
CA MET A 321 -15.93 7.62 -7.16
C MET A 321 -16.59 8.53 -8.21
N PRO A 322 -16.01 9.70 -8.54
CA PRO A 322 -16.51 10.51 -9.63
C PRO A 322 -16.35 9.78 -10.98
N ALA A 323 -16.84 10.39 -12.06
CA ALA A 323 -16.40 10.01 -13.40
C ALA A 323 -14.89 10.29 -13.50
N LEU A 324 -14.08 9.26 -13.76
CA LEU A 324 -12.64 9.47 -13.96
C LEU A 324 -12.43 10.24 -15.27
N THR A 325 -11.73 11.37 -15.17
CA THR A 325 -11.25 12.15 -16.32
C THR A 325 -9.72 12.16 -16.33
N GLY A 326 -9.13 12.61 -17.45
CA GLY A 326 -7.70 12.87 -17.54
C GLY A 326 -7.29 13.91 -16.48
N GLY A 327 -6.53 13.48 -15.47
CA GLY A 327 -6.16 14.29 -14.31
C GLY A 327 -6.51 13.67 -12.95
N SER A 328 -7.15 12.50 -12.92
CA SER A 328 -7.43 11.76 -11.68
C SER A 328 -6.14 11.39 -10.93
N SER A 329 -6.13 11.56 -9.60
CA SER A 329 -4.93 11.25 -8.81
C SER A 329 -4.64 9.75 -8.77
N GLY A 330 -3.36 9.37 -8.60
CA GLY A 330 -2.97 7.96 -8.50
C GLY A 330 -3.74 7.21 -7.40
N ALA A 331 -4.03 7.86 -6.28
CA ALA A 331 -4.81 7.29 -5.18
C ALA A 331 -6.25 6.93 -5.59
N MET A 332 -6.90 7.79 -6.39
CA MET A 332 -8.24 7.51 -6.93
C MET A 332 -8.22 6.36 -7.92
N LEU A 333 -7.21 6.31 -8.79
CA LEU A 333 -7.03 5.21 -9.75
C LEU A 333 -6.80 3.87 -9.05
N LEU A 334 -6.01 3.86 -7.98
CA LEU A 334 -5.86 2.68 -7.13
C LEU A 334 -7.18 2.28 -6.49
N GLY A 335 -7.97 3.24 -6.00
CA GLY A 335 -9.28 2.95 -5.46
C GLY A 335 -10.23 2.31 -6.48
N LEU A 336 -10.22 2.78 -7.73
CA LEU A 336 -11.00 2.16 -8.80
C LEU A 336 -10.48 0.77 -9.17
N ALA A 337 -9.17 0.59 -9.29
CA ALA A 337 -8.57 -0.72 -9.56
C ALA A 337 -8.91 -1.73 -8.46
N ASN A 338 -8.88 -1.30 -7.20
CA ASN A 338 -9.33 -2.11 -6.07
C ASN A 338 -10.83 -2.41 -6.14
N LEU A 339 -11.67 -1.49 -6.61
CA LEU A 339 -13.10 -1.76 -6.79
C LEU A 339 -13.31 -2.85 -7.85
N VAL A 340 -12.55 -2.83 -8.94
CA VAL A 340 -12.58 -3.90 -9.96
C VAL A 340 -12.06 -5.23 -9.39
N ARG A 341 -11.05 -5.19 -8.50
CA ARG A 341 -10.43 -6.38 -7.88
C ARG A 341 -11.28 -7.02 -6.77
N TYR A 342 -11.86 -6.22 -5.89
CA TYR A 342 -12.58 -6.69 -4.68
C TYR A 342 -14.10 -6.54 -4.75
N GLY A 343 -14.61 -5.77 -5.71
CA GLY A 343 -16.04 -5.60 -5.93
C GLY A 343 -16.71 -6.90 -6.40
N PRO A 344 -18.04 -6.97 -6.35
CA PRO A 344 -18.78 -8.16 -6.75
C PRO A 344 -18.48 -8.50 -8.21
N SER A 345 -17.82 -9.65 -8.42
CA SER A 345 -17.63 -10.19 -9.76
C SER A 345 -18.99 -10.53 -10.32
N ARG A 346 -19.45 -9.84 -11.37
CA ARG A 346 -20.51 -10.40 -12.22
C ARG A 346 -19.91 -11.65 -12.85
N GLN A 347 -20.22 -12.83 -12.32
CA GLN A 347 -20.22 -14.02 -13.16
C GLN A 347 -21.21 -13.72 -14.29
N MET A 348 -20.70 -13.49 -15.50
CA MET A 348 -21.58 -13.58 -16.67
C MET A 348 -22.15 -15.00 -16.70
N PRO A 349 -23.45 -15.19 -17.01
CA PRO A 349 -23.96 -16.51 -17.27
C PRO A 349 -23.09 -17.12 -18.38
N ARG A 350 -22.52 -18.31 -18.11
CA ARG A 350 -21.90 -19.12 -19.16
C ARG A 350 -22.97 -19.30 -20.25
N ARG A 351 -22.69 -18.78 -21.44
CA ARG A 351 -23.45 -19.13 -22.64
C ARG A 351 -23.04 -20.51 -23.11
#